data_AF-A0A2E8BBC2-F1
#
_entry.id   AF-A0A2E8BBC2-F1
#
_cell.length_a   1.000
_cell.length_b   1.000
_cell.length_c   1.000
_cell.angle_alpha   90.00
_cell.angle_beta   90.00
_cell.angle_gamma   90.00
#
_symmetry.space_group_name_H-M   'P 1'
#
loop_
_entity.id
_entity.type
_entity.pdbx_description
1 polymer ?
#
loop_
_entity_poly.entity_id
_entity_poly.type
_entity_poly.pdbx_seq_one_letter_code
_entity_poly.pdbx_strand_id
1 'polypeptide(L)'
;MVSPEREVKALYDEIDGINLENTGQWTSPVTGATNLSGRVVNIESLNMNLTFDPIVSSYWEGKVRVTGNQSTRLIKGDGYVELSGFTDPDPIEWLDQ
;
A
#
# COMPACT_ATOMS: atom_id res chain seq x y z
N MET A 1 14.01 1.91 4.46
CA MET A 1 13.99 2.79 3.26
C MET A 1 15.43 3.14 2.89
N VAL A 2 15.78 3.20 1.60
CA VAL A 2 17.11 3.64 1.14
C VAL A 2 16.99 5.06 0.58
N SER A 3 17.75 6.01 1.11
CA SER A 3 17.79 7.38 0.60
C SER A 3 18.63 7.48 -0.69
N PRO A 4 18.50 8.55 -1.48
CA PRO A 4 19.38 8.82 -2.62
C PRO A 4 20.87 8.88 -2.23
N GLU A 5 21.16 9.24 -0.99
CA GLU A 5 22.49 9.29 -0.37
C GLU A 5 22.97 7.91 0.10
N ARG A 6 22.17 6.86 -0.14
CA ARG A 6 22.40 5.45 0.20
C ARG A 6 22.36 5.15 1.70
N GLU A 7 21.71 6.00 2.47
CA GLU A 7 21.45 5.71 3.88
C GLU A 7 20.24 4.78 4.02
N VAL A 8 20.32 3.84 4.96
CA VAL A 8 19.23 2.93 5.29
C VAL A 8 18.67 3.30 6.65
N LYS A 9 17.37 3.62 6.72
CA LYS A 9 16.64 3.78 7.98
C LYS A 9 15.59 2.67 8.14
N ALA A 10 15.63 2.00 9.29
CA ALA A 10 14.54 1.15 9.76
C ALA A 10 13.45 2.04 10.37
N LEU A 11 12.19 1.71 10.09
CA LEU A 11 11.03 2.44 10.59
C LEU A 11 10.16 1.49 11.41
N TYR A 12 9.57 2.02 12.47
CA TYR A 12 8.77 1.30 13.44
C TYR A 12 7.45 2.03 13.67
N ASP A 13 6.34 1.29 13.58
CA ASP A 13 4.99 1.84 13.67
C ASP A 13 4.77 2.70 14.92
N GLU A 14 5.20 2.18 16.07
CA GLU A 14 5.02 2.80 17.40
C GLU A 14 5.63 4.19 17.57
N ILE A 15 6.66 4.53 16.78
CA ILE A 15 7.47 5.74 17.00
C ILE A 15 7.66 6.60 15.75
N ASP A 16 7.51 6.03 14.55
CA ASP A 16 7.74 6.76 13.30
C ASP A 16 6.45 7.36 12.69
N GLY A 17 5.29 7.06 13.28
CA GLY A 17 3.99 7.60 12.85
C GLY A 17 3.64 7.13 11.43
N ILE A 18 3.71 5.82 11.20
CA ILE A 18 3.42 5.20 9.90
C ILE A 18 1.90 5.05 9.79
N ASN A 19 1.30 5.77 8.85
CA ASN A 19 -0.15 5.73 8.63
C ASN A 19 -0.47 5.36 7.19
N LEU A 20 -1.46 4.49 7.02
CA LEU A 20 -1.98 4.06 5.74
C LEU A 20 -3.45 4.46 5.63
N GLU A 21 -3.77 5.31 4.66
CA GLU A 21 -5.14 5.72 4.37
C GLU A 21 -5.59 5.16 3.02
N ASN A 22 -6.83 4.69 2.97
CA ASN A 22 -7.46 4.20 1.75
C ASN A 22 -8.20 5.35 1.07
N THR A 23 -7.88 5.61 -0.20
CA THR A 23 -8.49 6.72 -0.95
C THR A 23 -9.65 6.28 -1.85
N GLY A 24 -9.93 4.98 -1.90
CA GLY A 24 -11.00 4.42 -2.72
C GLY A 24 -11.25 2.94 -2.45
N GLN A 25 -12.24 2.40 -3.14
CA GLN A 25 -12.55 0.98 -3.18
C GLN A 25 -12.78 0.54 -4.62
N TRP A 26 -12.46 -0.71 -4.89
CA TRP A 26 -12.80 -1.39 -6.13
C TRP A 26 -13.31 -2.78 -5.82
N THR A 27 -14.46 -3.12 -6.40
CA THR A 27 -15.10 -4.42 -6.26
C THR A 27 -14.83 -5.22 -7.52
N SER A 28 -14.28 -6.42 -7.34
CA SER A 28 -14.05 -7.36 -8.44
C SER A 28 -15.39 -7.81 -9.05
N PRO A 29 -15.62 -7.61 -10.36
CA PRO A 29 -16.82 -8.13 -11.01
C PRO A 29 -16.80 -9.67 -11.14
N VAL A 30 -15.63 -10.30 -10.95
CA VAL A 30 -15.45 -11.75 -11.09
C VAL A 30 -15.61 -12.48 -9.76
N THR A 31 -15.05 -11.93 -8.68
CA THR A 31 -15.02 -12.59 -7.36
C THR A 31 -15.91 -11.90 -6.32
N GLY A 32 -16.46 -10.71 -6.61
CA GLY A 32 -17.21 -9.91 -5.64
C GLY A 32 -16.35 -9.28 -4.54
N ALA A 33 -15.04 -9.59 -4.49
CA ALA A 33 -14.14 -9.10 -3.47
C ALA A 33 -14.00 -7.57 -3.57
N THR A 34 -14.38 -6.86 -2.50
CA THR A 34 -14.15 -5.43 -2.38
C THR A 34 -12.81 -5.22 -1.74
N ASN A 35 -11.96 -4.51 -2.46
CA ASN A 35 -10.62 -4.24 -2.05
C ASN A 35 -10.40 -2.74 -2.12
N LEU A 36 -9.55 -2.25 -1.25
CA LEU A 36 -9.32 -0.83 -1.09
C LEU A 36 -8.44 -0.36 -2.26
N SER A 37 -8.92 0.56 -3.11
CA SER A 37 -8.17 1.12 -4.24
C SER A 37 -7.50 2.43 -3.85
N GLY A 38 -6.25 2.63 -4.28
CA GLY A 38 -5.48 3.83 -3.93
C GLY A 38 -5.04 3.88 -2.46
N ARG A 39 -3.83 4.37 -2.20
CA ARG A 39 -3.29 4.53 -0.84
C ARG A 39 -2.60 5.86 -0.69
N VAL A 40 -2.74 6.45 0.49
CA VAL A 40 -1.80 7.44 0.99
C VAL A 40 -1.00 6.79 2.12
N VAL A 41 0.32 6.87 2.04
CA VAL A 41 1.23 6.52 3.12
C VAL A 41 1.81 7.81 3.67
N ASN A 42 1.62 8.02 4.97
CA ASN A 42 2.29 9.09 5.71
C ASN A 42 3.31 8.49 6.67
N ILE A 43 4.52 9.06 6.72
CA ILE A 43 5.56 8.67 7.67
C ILE A 43 6.04 9.95 8.35
N GLU A 44 5.53 10.19 9.56
CA GLU A 44 5.72 11.45 10.29
C GLU A 44 7.20 11.74 10.58
N SER A 45 7.95 10.74 11.03
CA SER A 45 9.37 10.91 11.39
C SER A 45 10.27 11.27 10.19
N LEU A 46 9.75 11.12 8.97
CA LEU A 46 10.41 11.49 7.72
C LEU A 46 9.83 12.75 7.09
N ASN A 47 8.76 13.31 7.66
CA ASN A 47 7.94 14.34 7.04
C ASN A 47 7.59 13.96 5.59
N MET A 48 7.12 12.73 5.40
CA MET A 48 6.91 12.12 4.09
C MET A 48 5.45 11.77 3.89
N ASN A 49 4.93 12.16 2.73
CA ASN A 49 3.59 11.82 2.29
C ASN A 49 3.64 11.31 0.85
N LEU A 50 3.14 10.10 0.63
CA LEU A 50 3.17 9.40 -0.66
C LEU A 50 1.76 8.94 -1.04
N THR A 51 1.38 9.20 -2.29
CA THR A 51 0.17 8.69 -2.93
C THR A 51 0.54 7.58 -3.91
N PHE A 52 -0.20 6.48 -3.85
CA PHE A 52 -0.06 5.30 -4.71
C PHE A 52 -1.30 5.17 -5.58
N ASP A 53 -1.15 5.53 -6.85
CA ASP A 53 -2.21 5.50 -7.85
C ASP A 53 -2.13 4.20 -8.67
N PRO A 54 -3.15 3.31 -8.63
CA PRO A 54 -3.18 2.11 -9.45
C PRO A 54 -3.20 2.44 -10.94
N ILE A 55 -2.36 1.76 -11.73
CA ILE A 55 -2.36 1.92 -13.20
C ILE A 55 -3.50 1.12 -13.84
N VAL A 56 -3.84 -0.03 -13.27
CA VAL A 56 -4.95 -0.88 -13.70
C VAL A 56 -5.73 -1.32 -12.47
N SER A 57 -7.06 -1.28 -12.55
CA SER A 57 -7.96 -1.80 -11.53
C SER A 57 -8.21 -3.29 -11.75
N SER A 58 -7.23 -4.13 -11.41
CA SER A 58 -7.37 -5.59 -11.48
C SER A 58 -6.54 -6.28 -10.41
N TYR A 59 -7.08 -7.37 -9.85
CA TYR A 59 -6.51 -8.37 -8.92
C TYR A 59 -5.14 -8.05 -8.28
N TRP A 60 -5.12 -7.99 -6.95
CA TRP A 60 -4.40 -7.00 -6.10
C TRP A 60 -2.89 -7.08 -5.94
N GLU A 61 -2.23 -7.72 -6.87
CA GLU A 61 -0.82 -7.52 -7.17
C GLU A 61 -0.72 -6.52 -8.31
N GLY A 62 -0.64 -5.23 -7.98
CA GLY A 62 -0.85 -4.16 -8.94
C GLY A 62 0.33 -3.22 -9.10
N LYS A 63 0.67 -2.90 -10.36
CA LYS A 63 1.55 -1.77 -10.68
C LYS A 63 0.89 -0.45 -10.27
N VAL A 64 1.63 0.37 -9.54
CA VAL A 64 1.19 1.70 -9.11
C VAL A 64 2.16 2.77 -9.57
N ARG A 65 1.65 3.99 -9.76
CA ARG A 65 2.45 5.20 -9.82
C ARG A 65 2.55 5.81 -8.43
N VAL A 66 3.75 6.16 -8.01
CA VAL A 66 4.03 6.78 -6.71
C VAL A 66 4.32 8.26 -6.93
N THR A 67 3.59 9.11 -6.23
CA THR A 67 3.86 10.56 -6.19
C THR A 67 3.82 11.06 -4.75
N GLY A 68 4.44 12.20 -4.47
CA GLY A 68 4.37 12.78 -3.14
C GLY A 68 5.54 13.69 -2.82
N ASN A 69 5.82 13.83 -1.53
CA ASN A 69 6.94 14.63 -1.06
C ASN A 69 7.62 14.00 0.16
N GLN A 70 8.88 14.38 0.34
CA GLN A 70 9.59 14.28 1.61
C GLN A 70 10.08 15.68 1.97
N SER A 71 9.48 16.27 2.99
CA SER A 71 9.61 17.70 3.27
C SER A 71 9.27 18.51 2.02
N THR A 72 10.23 19.27 1.47
CA THR A 72 10.03 20.08 0.26
C THR A 72 10.41 19.35 -1.03
N ARG A 73 10.99 18.14 -0.93
CA ARG A 73 11.48 17.39 -2.09
C ARG A 73 10.35 16.56 -2.69
N LEU A 74 10.08 16.79 -3.97
CA LEU A 74 9.12 15.97 -4.72
C LEU A 74 9.66 14.55 -4.95
N ILE A 75 8.77 13.58 -4.77
CA ILE A 75 9.00 12.17 -5.05
C ILE A 75 8.09 11.76 -6.20
N LYS A 76 8.66 11.07 -7.19
CA LYS A 76 7.95 10.44 -8.30
C LYS A 76 8.63 9.12 -8.63
N GLY A 77 7.83 8.08 -8.86
CA GLY A 77 8.33 6.78 -9.25
C GLY A 77 7.21 5.84 -9.68
N ASP A 78 7.62 4.64 -10.06
CA ASP A 78 6.72 3.50 -10.26
C ASP A 78 6.99 2.49 -9.13
N GLY A 79 5.96 1.77 -8.72
CA GLY A 79 6.05 0.77 -7.67
C GLY A 79 5.06 -0.37 -7.87
N TYR A 80 4.97 -1.22 -6.85
CA TYR A 80 4.04 -2.34 -6.79
C TYR A 80 3.39 -2.37 -5.41
N VAL A 81 2.10 -2.67 -5.36
CA VAL A 81 1.36 -2.91 -4.12
C VAL A 81 0.80 -4.32 -4.20
N GLU A 82 0.96 -5.06 -3.11
CA GLU A 82 0.35 -6.37 -2.88
C GLU A 82 -0.65 -6.22 -1.73
N LEU A 83 -1.87 -6.71 -1.93
CA LEU A 83 -2.86 -6.84 -0.87
C LEU A 83 -3.24 -8.30 -0.69
N SER A 84 -3.32 -8.74 0.56
CA SER A 84 -3.79 -10.06 0.97
C SER A 84 -4.77 -9.93 2.14
N GLY A 85 -5.53 -10.99 2.43
CA GLY A 85 -6.47 -11.03 3.56
C GLY A 85 -7.84 -10.36 3.33
N PHE A 86 -8.20 -10.05 2.09
CA PHE A 86 -9.51 -9.43 1.73
C PHE A 86 -10.62 -10.42 1.38
N THR A 87 -10.30 -11.71 1.33
CA THR A 87 -11.26 -12.80 1.17
C THR A 87 -10.90 -13.88 2.18
N ASP A 88 -11.89 -14.45 2.86
CA ASP A 88 -11.68 -15.63 3.68
C ASP A 88 -11.24 -16.79 2.78
N PRO A 89 -10.25 -17.59 3.20
CA PRO A 89 -9.93 -18.82 2.49
C PRO A 89 -11.15 -19.76 2.52
N ASP A 90 -11.29 -20.59 1.48
CA ASP A 90 -12.28 -21.67 1.52
C ASP A 90 -12.06 -22.51 2.80
N PRO A 91 -13.15 -22.93 3.48
CA PRO A 91 -13.04 -23.78 4.66
C PRO A 91 -12.24 -25.03 4.36
N ILE A 92 -11.31 -25.37 5.25
CA ILE A 92 -10.51 -26.58 5.13
C ILE A 92 -11.27 -27.71 5.84
N GLU A 93 -11.98 -28.54 5.08
CA GLU A 93 -12.95 -29.53 5.62
C GLU A 93 -12.37 -30.53 6.65
N TRP A 94 -11.05 -30.75 6.69
CA TRP A 94 -10.42 -31.68 7.62
C TRP A 94 -9.97 -31.05 8.95
N LEU A 95 -10.10 -29.73 9.13
CA LEU A 95 -9.82 -29.04 10.38
C LEU A 95 -11.01 -29.06 11.37
N ASP A 96 -12.20 -29.41 10.91
CA ASP A 96 -13.44 -29.47 11.69
C ASP A 96 -13.79 -30.90 12.19
N GLN A 97 -12.84 -31.84 12.18
CA GLN A 97 -13.01 -33.22 12.68
C GLN A 97 -12.36 -33.47 14.05
#